data_AF-A0A4R2EIT4-F1
#
_entry.id   AF-A0A4R2EIT4-F1
#
_cell.length_a   1.000
_cell.length_b   1.000
_cell.length_c   1.000
_cell.angle_alpha   90.00
_cell.angle_beta   90.00
_cell.angle_gamma   90.00
#
_symmetry.space_group_name_H-M   'P 1'
#
loop_
_entity.id
_entity.type
_entity.pdbx_description
1 polymer ?
#
loop_
_entity_poly.entity_id
_entity_poly.type
_entity_poly.pdbx_seq_one_letter_code
_entity_poly.pdbx_strand_id
1 'polypeptide(L)'
;MQNFQVIKCPNCGALHRMVKPAKRLKVFEMYSDGKTLSPELNEALEVSRCGKCNEFYWIEDASVAENPVEGELPLVRSLSIEEYVTMLTDSAQTITTDEEEILRMELLWAFNDRVRQGKPLFEREDEKVVWSANMDALLELLDESDVYSRMIKAEVAREQGNFEVAEKLLLSIKEAQLASIKKMMLNAINHAETEVFKVEM
;
A
#
# COMPACT_ATOMS: atom_id res chain seq x y z
N MET A 1 -5.39 -18.90 20.81
CA MET A 1 -6.35 -18.86 19.68
C MET A 1 -5.54 -18.95 18.40
N GLN A 2 -6.00 -19.65 17.37
CA GLN A 2 -5.32 -19.63 16.08
C GLN A 2 -5.36 -18.19 15.55
N ASN A 3 -4.19 -17.59 15.29
CA ASN A 3 -4.08 -16.21 14.79
C ASN A 3 -4.45 -16.10 13.30
N PHE A 4 -5.10 -17.11 12.71
CA PHE A 4 -5.42 -17.15 11.30
C PHE A 4 -6.87 -17.59 11.07
N GLN A 5 -7.39 -17.28 9.89
CA GLN A 5 -8.58 -17.88 9.30
C GLN A 5 -8.22 -18.60 8.01
N VAL A 6 -9.07 -19.53 7.60
CA VAL A 6 -8.97 -20.18 6.29
C VAL A 6 -9.97 -19.52 5.36
N ILE A 7 -9.50 -19.04 4.22
CA ILE A 7 -10.33 -18.43 3.17
C ILE A 7 -10.28 -19.28 1.91
N LYS A 8 -11.33 -19.18 1.08
CA LYS A 8 -11.45 -19.85 -0.21
C LYS A 8 -11.24 -18.84 -1.33
N CYS A 9 -10.37 -19.16 -2.28
CA CYS A 9 -10.24 -18.40 -3.52
C CYS A 9 -11.61 -18.34 -4.23
N PRO A 10 -12.09 -17.15 -4.63
CA PRO A 10 -13.39 -17.01 -5.29
C PRO A 10 -13.42 -17.68 -6.67
N ASN A 11 -12.27 -17.76 -7.35
CA ASN A 11 -12.18 -18.29 -8.71
C ASN A 11 -12.15 -19.82 -8.76
N CYS A 12 -11.45 -20.50 -7.83
CA CYS A 12 -11.23 -21.95 -7.90
C CYS A 12 -11.54 -22.72 -6.60
N GLY A 13 -11.96 -22.05 -5.54
CA GLY A 13 -12.27 -22.65 -4.24
C GLY A 13 -11.07 -23.15 -3.43
N ALA A 14 -9.84 -22.90 -3.89
CA ALA A 14 -8.62 -23.30 -3.17
C ALA A 14 -8.50 -22.64 -1.79
N LEU A 15 -8.04 -23.40 -0.81
CA LEU A 15 -7.95 -23.00 0.59
C LEU A 15 -6.61 -22.34 0.89
N HIS A 16 -6.64 -21.18 1.55
CA HIS A 16 -5.46 -20.44 1.97
C HIS A 16 -5.61 -20.01 3.44
N ARG A 17 -4.49 -19.88 4.15
CA ARG A 17 -4.45 -19.30 5.49
C ARG A 17 -4.24 -17.80 5.38
N MET A 18 -5.11 -17.03 5.99
CA MET A 18 -4.95 -15.59 6.15
C MET A 18 -4.79 -15.29 7.63
N VAL A 19 -3.73 -14.58 7.99
CA VAL A 19 -3.55 -14.16 9.38
C VAL A 19 -4.60 -13.11 9.71
N LYS A 20 -5.26 -13.23 10.87
CA LYS A 20 -6.31 -12.27 11.25
C LYS A 20 -5.66 -10.93 11.63
N PRO A 21 -6.20 -9.80 11.15
CA PRO A 21 -5.79 -8.50 11.65
C PRO A 21 -6.01 -8.41 13.17
N ALA A 22 -5.07 -7.82 13.90
CA ALA A 22 -5.26 -7.55 15.31
C ALA A 22 -6.37 -6.49 15.49
N LYS A 23 -7.27 -6.71 16.46
CA LYS A 23 -8.38 -5.77 16.75
C LYS A 23 -7.91 -4.42 17.30
N ARG A 24 -6.70 -4.37 17.87
CA ARG A 24 -6.04 -3.17 18.40
C ARG A 24 -4.54 -3.36 18.27
N LEU A 25 -3.85 -2.35 17.77
CA LEU A 25 -2.39 -2.31 17.72
C LEU A 25 -1.87 -1.70 19.02
N LYS A 26 -0.97 -2.40 19.72
CA LYS A 26 -0.30 -1.87 20.92
C LYS A 26 0.94 -1.05 20.56
N VAL A 27 1.63 -1.44 19.49
CA VAL A 27 2.85 -0.80 18.99
C VAL A 27 2.71 -0.71 17.49
N PHE A 28 2.91 0.47 16.91
CA PHE A 28 2.91 0.66 15.46
C PHE A 28 3.93 1.73 15.08
N GLU A 29 4.38 1.65 13.84
CA GLU A 29 5.21 2.63 13.15
C GLU A 29 4.37 3.26 12.05
N MET A 30 4.44 4.56 11.88
CA MET A 30 3.83 5.25 10.76
C MET A 30 4.93 5.77 9.84
N TYR A 31 4.64 5.80 8.55
CA TYR A 31 5.53 6.30 7.51
C TYR A 31 4.92 7.50 6.79
N SER A 32 5.76 8.30 6.15
CA SER A 32 5.39 9.57 5.50
C SER A 32 4.38 9.40 4.37
N ASP A 33 4.32 8.21 3.76
CA ASP A 33 3.36 7.79 2.73
C ASP A 33 2.08 7.16 3.28
N GLY A 34 1.80 7.36 4.56
CA GLY A 34 0.58 6.89 5.22
C GLY A 34 0.59 5.41 5.59
N LYS A 35 1.62 4.64 5.21
CA LYS A 35 1.70 3.23 5.61
C LYS A 35 1.90 3.12 7.12
N THR A 36 1.12 2.25 7.76
CA THR A 36 1.30 1.89 9.17
C THR A 36 1.78 0.44 9.25
N LEU A 37 2.86 0.20 9.97
CA LEU A 37 3.41 -1.13 10.22
C LEU A 37 3.31 -1.46 11.71
N SER A 38 3.04 -2.73 12.04
CA SER A 38 3.11 -3.20 13.42
C SER A 38 3.44 -4.69 13.43
N PRO A 39 4.21 -5.18 14.41
CA PRO A 39 4.36 -6.62 14.61
C PRO A 39 3.03 -7.36 14.85
N GLU A 40 2.01 -6.62 15.32
CA GLU A 40 0.66 -7.13 15.56
C GLU A 40 -0.28 -6.88 14.36
N LEU A 41 0.12 -6.01 13.42
CA LEU A 41 -0.58 -5.81 12.15
C LEU A 41 -0.01 -6.80 11.15
N ASN A 42 -0.75 -7.88 10.92
CA ASN A 42 -0.66 -8.49 9.60
C ASN A 42 -1.22 -7.46 8.64
N GLU A 43 -0.47 -7.08 7.61
CA GLU A 43 -0.94 -6.17 6.57
C GLU A 43 -2.35 -6.63 6.17
N ALA A 44 -3.32 -5.72 6.32
CA ALA A 44 -4.65 -5.97 5.80
C ALA A 44 -4.51 -5.95 4.29
N LEU A 45 -4.34 -7.14 3.72
CA LEU A 45 -4.19 -7.30 2.28
C LEU A 45 -5.56 -7.05 1.67
N GLU A 46 -5.62 -6.14 0.69
CA GLU A 46 -6.83 -5.90 -0.08
C GLU A 46 -6.92 -6.87 -1.25
N VAL A 47 -5.78 -7.21 -1.86
CA VAL A 47 -5.69 -8.17 -2.97
C VAL A 47 -4.66 -9.27 -2.75
N SER A 48 -4.85 -10.40 -3.42
CA SER A 48 -3.86 -11.47 -3.49
C SER A 48 -3.98 -12.29 -4.77
N ARG A 49 -2.99 -13.15 -5.00
CA ARG A 49 -2.95 -14.07 -6.13
C ARG A 49 -3.01 -15.51 -5.64
N CYS A 50 -3.97 -16.27 -6.18
CA CYS A 50 -4.16 -17.65 -5.76
C CYS A 50 -2.99 -18.55 -6.21
N GLY A 51 -2.34 -19.24 -5.27
CA GLY A 51 -1.24 -20.16 -5.60
C GLY A 51 -1.64 -21.42 -6.39
N LYS A 52 -2.95 -21.67 -6.58
CA LYS A 52 -3.45 -22.83 -7.33
C LYS A 52 -3.87 -22.47 -8.76
N CYS A 53 -4.73 -21.47 -8.94
CA CYS A 53 -5.23 -21.08 -10.26
C CYS A 53 -4.50 -19.86 -10.85
N ASN A 54 -3.62 -19.20 -10.09
CA ASN A 54 -2.87 -18.00 -10.48
C ASN A 54 -3.72 -16.77 -10.81
N GLU A 55 -5.03 -16.81 -10.55
CA GLU A 55 -5.93 -15.67 -10.66
C GLU A 55 -5.75 -14.70 -9.50
N PHE A 56 -5.83 -13.41 -9.82
CA PHE A 56 -5.96 -12.34 -8.83
C PHE A 56 -7.37 -12.33 -8.23
N TYR A 57 -7.48 -11.87 -7.00
CA TYR A 57 -8.77 -11.69 -6.34
C TYR A 57 -8.66 -10.68 -5.19
N TRP A 58 -9.76 -9.97 -4.96
CA TRP A 58 -9.96 -9.16 -3.76
C TRP A 58 -10.19 -10.05 -2.55
N ILE A 59 -9.57 -9.71 -1.42
CA ILE A 59 -9.73 -10.47 -0.19
C ILE A 59 -11.18 -10.44 0.31
N GLU A 60 -11.92 -9.37 0.05
CA GLU A 60 -13.34 -9.28 0.39
C GLU A 60 -14.23 -10.28 -0.37
N ASP A 61 -13.86 -10.66 -1.59
CA ASP A 61 -14.57 -11.67 -2.38
C ASP A 61 -14.32 -13.10 -1.88
N ALA A 62 -13.31 -13.30 -1.04
CA ALA A 62 -12.94 -14.61 -0.52
C ALA A 62 -13.89 -15.04 0.61
N SER A 63 -14.46 -16.24 0.50
CA SER A 63 -15.33 -16.80 1.55
C SER A 63 -14.53 -17.50 2.65
N VAL A 64 -14.96 -17.35 3.91
CA VAL A 64 -14.34 -18.06 5.04
C VAL A 64 -14.76 -19.53 5.04
N ALA A 65 -13.81 -20.44 5.25
CA ALA A 65 -14.12 -21.86 5.40
C ALA A 65 -14.82 -22.14 6.75
N GLU A 66 -15.97 -22.80 6.69
CA GLU A 66 -16.81 -23.09 7.86
C GLU A 66 -16.22 -24.16 8.79
N ASN A 67 -15.48 -25.12 8.22
CA ASN A 67 -14.94 -26.25 8.95
C ASN A 67 -13.42 -26.11 9.16
N PRO A 68 -12.89 -26.60 10.29
CA PRO A 68 -11.45 -26.69 10.49
C PRO A 68 -10.86 -27.58 9.40
N VAL A 69 -9.83 -27.06 8.73
CA VAL A 69 -9.10 -27.77 7.69
C VAL A 69 -7.80 -28.26 8.29
N GLU A 70 -7.56 -29.57 8.21
CA GLU A 70 -6.31 -30.19 8.63
C GLU A 70 -5.27 -30.12 7.51
N GLY A 71 -4.00 -29.90 7.88
CA GLY A 71 -2.86 -29.84 6.96
C GLY A 71 -2.25 -28.45 6.79
N GLU A 72 -1.10 -28.40 6.12
CA GLU A 72 -0.45 -27.15 5.74
C GLU A 72 -1.15 -26.54 4.53
N LEU A 73 -1.66 -25.33 4.71
CA LEU A 73 -2.26 -24.52 3.65
C LEU A 73 -1.35 -23.35 3.30
N PRO A 74 -1.29 -22.95 2.02
CA PRO A 74 -0.51 -21.78 1.60
C PRO A 74 -1.01 -20.52 2.31
N LEU A 75 -0.08 -19.64 2.66
CA LEU A 75 -0.39 -18.34 3.26
C LEU A 75 -0.85 -17.37 2.16
N VAL A 76 -1.88 -16.58 2.44
CA VAL A 76 -2.21 -15.40 1.64
C VAL A 76 -1.05 -14.40 1.79
N ARG A 77 -0.62 -13.83 0.67
CA ARG A 77 0.49 -12.87 0.63
C ARG A 77 0.10 -11.62 -0.16
N SER A 78 0.80 -10.52 0.09
CA SER A 78 0.78 -9.35 -0.78
C SER A 78 1.26 -9.72 -2.19
N LEU A 79 0.84 -8.94 -3.17
CA LEU A 79 1.33 -9.04 -4.53
C LEU A 79 2.77 -8.51 -4.60
N SER A 80 3.54 -9.05 -5.55
CA SER A 80 4.79 -8.43 -5.99
C SER A 80 4.52 -7.20 -6.85
N ILE A 81 5.55 -6.37 -7.07
CA ILE A 81 5.47 -5.19 -7.95
C ILE A 81 4.98 -5.59 -9.34
N GLU A 82 5.54 -6.65 -9.93
CA GLU A 82 5.13 -7.16 -11.23
C GLU A 82 3.67 -7.64 -11.25
N GLU A 83 3.20 -8.21 -10.15
CA GLU A 83 1.82 -8.67 -10.02
C GLU A 83 0.84 -7.52 -9.91
N TYR A 84 1.15 -6.45 -9.15
CA TYR A 84 0.36 -5.22 -9.14
C TYR A 84 0.29 -4.60 -10.53
N VAL A 85 1.44 -4.48 -11.22
CA VAL A 85 1.48 -3.95 -12.60
C VAL A 85 0.64 -4.80 -13.54
N THR A 86 0.72 -6.13 -13.42
CA THR A 86 -0.10 -7.04 -14.22
C THR A 86 -1.59 -6.79 -13.97
N MET A 87 -2.01 -6.71 -12.70
CA MET A 87 -3.40 -6.47 -12.34
C MET A 87 -3.91 -5.10 -12.83
N LEU A 88 -3.09 -4.05 -12.73
CA LEU A 88 -3.42 -2.69 -13.21
C LEU A 88 -3.49 -2.56 -14.74
N THR A 89 -2.82 -3.44 -15.49
CA THR A 89 -2.73 -3.35 -16.96
C THR A 89 -3.54 -4.40 -17.69
N ASP A 90 -4.08 -5.38 -16.97
CA ASP A 90 -4.89 -6.45 -17.54
C ASP A 90 -6.27 -5.94 -17.96
N SER A 91 -6.42 -5.66 -19.26
CA SER A 91 -7.68 -5.22 -19.87
C SER A 91 -8.85 -6.20 -19.72
N ALA A 92 -8.61 -7.45 -19.33
CA ALA A 92 -9.67 -8.41 -19.04
C ALA A 92 -10.32 -8.18 -17.67
N GLN A 93 -9.64 -7.50 -16.75
CA GLN A 93 -10.16 -7.14 -15.44
C GLN A 93 -10.86 -5.79 -15.51
N THR A 94 -12.07 -5.73 -14.98
CA THR A 94 -12.78 -4.47 -14.78
C THR A 94 -12.46 -4.00 -13.37
N ILE A 95 -11.64 -2.96 -13.27
CA ILE A 95 -11.37 -2.27 -12.01
C ILE A 95 -12.13 -0.94 -12.00
N THR A 96 -12.75 -0.65 -10.86
CA THR A 96 -13.34 0.65 -10.56
C THR A 96 -12.25 1.65 -10.20
N THR A 97 -12.61 2.93 -10.18
CA THR A 97 -11.69 4.01 -9.79
C THR A 97 -11.17 3.85 -8.36
N ASP A 98 -12.04 3.45 -7.42
CA ASP A 98 -11.67 3.23 -6.02
C ASP A 98 -10.70 2.04 -5.87
N GLU A 99 -10.97 0.94 -6.58
CA GLU A 99 -10.09 -0.22 -6.65
C GLU A 99 -8.72 0.13 -7.26
N GLU A 100 -8.71 0.97 -8.31
CA GLU A 100 -7.47 1.46 -8.92
C GLU A 100 -6.65 2.30 -7.93
N GLU A 101 -7.29 3.18 -7.16
CA GLU A 101 -6.60 3.96 -6.12
C GLU A 101 -5.92 3.05 -5.09
N ILE A 102 -6.62 2.02 -4.61
CA ILE A 102 -6.08 1.02 -3.67
C ILE A 102 -4.85 0.32 -4.27
N LEU A 103 -4.96 -0.20 -5.50
CA LEU A 103 -3.87 -0.91 -6.16
C LEU A 103 -2.64 -0.02 -6.37
N ARG A 104 -2.85 1.26 -6.72
CA ARG A 104 -1.76 2.22 -6.91
C ARG A 104 -1.08 2.62 -5.61
N MET A 105 -1.85 2.74 -4.52
CA MET A 105 -1.32 2.93 -3.17
C MET A 105 -0.51 1.71 -2.71
N GLU A 106 -1.02 0.49 -2.89
CA GLU A 106 -0.29 -0.73 -2.54
C GLU A 106 0.99 -0.91 -3.39
N LEU A 107 0.96 -0.51 -4.66
CA LEU A 107 2.15 -0.51 -5.52
C LEU A 107 3.19 0.51 -5.05
N LEU A 108 2.79 1.73 -4.69
CA LEU A 108 3.67 2.72 -4.06
C LEU A 108 4.32 2.13 -2.80
N TRP A 109 3.50 1.53 -1.93
CA TRP A 109 3.99 0.91 -0.71
C TRP A 109 4.95 -0.26 -0.97
N ALA A 110 4.72 -1.07 -2.00
CA ALA A 110 5.61 -2.17 -2.37
C ALA A 110 7.00 -1.68 -2.78
N PHE A 111 7.10 -0.55 -3.50
CA PHE A 111 8.37 0.11 -3.77
C PHE A 111 9.01 0.63 -2.48
N ASN A 112 8.25 1.39 -1.69
CA ASN A 112 8.73 2.01 -0.47
C ASN A 112 9.14 0.98 0.61
N ASP A 113 8.55 -0.21 0.62
CA ASP A 113 8.92 -1.30 1.53
C ASP A 113 10.36 -1.76 1.32
N ARG A 114 10.91 -1.63 0.10
CA ARG A 114 12.32 -1.90 -0.14
C ARG A 114 13.20 -0.92 0.64
N VAL A 115 12.89 0.38 0.56
CA VAL A 115 13.58 1.43 1.31
C VAL A 115 13.46 1.19 2.82
N ARG A 116 12.26 0.85 3.31
CA ARG A 116 12.04 0.48 4.73
C ARG A 116 12.91 -0.70 5.17
N GLN A 117 13.21 -1.62 4.26
CA GLN A 117 14.08 -2.78 4.50
C GLN A 117 15.58 -2.48 4.27
N GLY A 118 15.96 -1.23 4.00
CA GLY A 118 17.34 -0.84 3.70
C GLY A 118 17.83 -1.32 2.34
N LYS A 119 16.92 -1.58 1.40
CA LYS A 119 17.20 -1.96 0.02
C LYS A 119 17.02 -0.74 -0.91
N PRO A 120 17.64 -0.74 -2.10
CA PRO A 120 17.37 0.29 -3.08
C PRO A 120 15.90 0.29 -3.49
N LEU A 121 15.35 1.47 -3.77
CA LEU A 121 13.98 1.64 -4.27
C LEU A 121 13.76 0.84 -5.56
N PHE A 122 14.74 0.86 -6.47
CA PHE A 122 14.73 0.15 -7.75
C PHE A 122 15.82 -0.92 -7.77
N GLU A 123 15.45 -2.14 -8.14
CA GLU A 123 16.37 -3.24 -8.43
C GLU A 123 16.75 -3.27 -9.92
N ARG A 124 15.90 -2.69 -10.78
CA ARG A 124 16.10 -2.60 -12.24
C ARG A 124 15.79 -1.20 -12.75
N GLU A 125 16.42 -0.81 -13.86
CA GLU A 125 16.24 0.53 -14.44
C GLU A 125 14.81 0.78 -14.95
N ASP A 126 14.15 -0.26 -15.46
CA ASP A 126 12.79 -0.14 -15.99
C ASP A 126 11.72 0.03 -14.91
N GLU A 127 12.02 -0.36 -13.66
CA GLU A 127 11.14 -0.11 -12.52
C GLU A 127 10.97 1.37 -12.22
N LYS A 128 11.94 2.22 -12.55
CA LYS A 128 11.80 3.68 -12.39
C LYS A 128 10.68 4.23 -13.26
N VAL A 129 10.52 3.69 -14.47
CA VAL A 129 9.44 4.08 -15.39
C VAL A 129 8.08 3.63 -14.83
N VAL A 130 8.02 2.39 -14.32
CA VAL A 130 6.81 1.84 -13.67
C VAL A 130 6.42 2.68 -12.46
N TRP A 131 7.37 2.97 -11.57
CA TRP A 131 7.14 3.78 -10.38
C TRP A 131 6.67 5.19 -10.75
N SER A 132 7.34 5.86 -11.69
CA SER A 132 6.94 7.21 -12.12
C SER A 132 5.53 7.22 -12.70
N ALA A 133 5.20 6.26 -13.56
CA ALA A 133 3.86 6.15 -14.13
C ALA A 133 2.79 5.85 -13.07
N ASN A 134 3.13 5.06 -12.05
CA ASN A 134 2.24 4.82 -10.91
C ASN A 134 1.98 6.10 -10.12
N MET A 135 3.03 6.87 -9.83
CA MET A 135 2.93 8.14 -9.10
C MET A 135 2.05 9.13 -9.85
N ASP A 136 2.27 9.30 -11.14
CA ASP A 136 1.49 10.24 -11.97
C ASP A 136 0.00 9.86 -11.99
N ALA A 137 -0.30 8.58 -12.19
CA ALA A 137 -1.68 8.11 -12.20
C ALA A 137 -2.34 8.18 -10.81
N LEU A 138 -1.60 7.89 -9.73
CA LEU A 138 -2.10 8.03 -8.36
C LEU A 138 -2.47 9.50 -8.04
N LEU A 139 -1.68 10.47 -8.50
CA LEU A 139 -2.00 11.89 -8.33
C LEU A 139 -3.33 12.29 -8.99
N GLU A 140 -3.71 11.64 -10.10
CA GLU A 140 -4.97 11.90 -10.81
C GLU A 140 -6.19 11.35 -10.06
N LEU A 141 -6.02 10.27 -9.29
CA LEU A 141 -7.09 9.63 -8.53
C LEU A 141 -7.37 10.31 -7.19
N LEU A 142 -6.33 10.78 -6.50
CA LEU A 142 -6.45 11.31 -5.14
C LEU A 142 -7.33 12.58 -5.06
N ASP A 143 -8.41 12.51 -4.26
CA ASP A 143 -9.39 13.60 -4.10
C ASP A 143 -8.84 14.78 -3.26
N GLU A 144 -8.76 15.97 -3.83
CA GLU A 144 -8.27 17.16 -3.12
C GLU A 144 -9.23 17.68 -2.04
N SER A 145 -10.48 17.23 -2.06
CA SER A 145 -11.46 17.55 -1.02
C SER A 145 -11.15 16.82 0.30
N ASP A 146 -10.48 15.66 0.22
CA ASP A 146 -10.04 14.89 1.37
C ASP A 146 -8.65 15.33 1.87
N VAL A 147 -8.51 15.43 3.19
CA VAL A 147 -7.24 15.86 3.81
C VAL A 147 -6.16 14.80 3.72
N TYR A 148 -6.52 13.51 3.82
CA TYR A 148 -5.55 12.43 3.73
C TYR A 148 -4.99 12.34 2.31
N SER A 149 -5.86 12.41 1.31
CA SER A 149 -5.49 12.47 -0.10
C SER A 149 -4.56 13.65 -0.41
N ARG A 150 -4.81 14.84 0.16
CA ARG A 150 -3.88 15.98 0.04
C ARG A 150 -2.51 15.73 0.68
N MET A 151 -2.45 15.00 1.80
CA MET A 151 -1.19 14.60 2.43
C MET A 151 -0.42 13.61 1.53
N ILE A 152 -1.11 12.61 0.97
CA ILE A 152 -0.49 11.65 0.05
C ILE A 152 -0.03 12.33 -1.24
N LYS A 153 -0.82 13.24 -1.83
CA LYS A 153 -0.39 14.04 -3.00
C LYS A 153 0.90 14.81 -2.71
N ALA A 154 1.01 15.42 -1.53
CA ALA A 154 2.21 16.13 -1.14
C ALA A 154 3.41 15.18 -0.99
N GLU A 155 3.19 14.00 -0.42
CA GLU A 155 4.24 12.98 -0.31
C GLU A 155 4.69 12.46 -1.67
N VAL A 156 3.75 12.11 -2.56
CA VAL A 156 4.06 11.66 -3.92
C VAL A 156 4.89 12.71 -4.66
N ALA A 157 4.51 13.99 -4.56
CA ALA A 157 5.29 15.08 -5.12
C ALA A 157 6.71 15.18 -4.50
N ARG A 158 6.85 14.97 -3.19
CA ARG A 158 8.15 14.98 -2.51
C ARG A 158 9.04 13.83 -2.99
N GLU A 159 8.50 12.62 -3.08
CA GLU A 159 9.26 11.44 -3.52
C GLU A 159 9.69 11.57 -5.00
N GLN A 160 8.89 12.23 -5.84
CA GLN A 160 9.26 12.59 -7.22
C GLN A 160 10.30 13.72 -7.30
N GLY A 161 10.68 14.35 -6.18
CA GLY A 161 11.57 15.50 -6.13
C GLY A 161 10.91 16.83 -6.53
N ASN A 162 9.59 16.85 -6.71
CA ASN A 162 8.79 18.05 -6.98
C ASN A 162 8.51 18.83 -5.69
N PHE A 163 9.58 19.24 -5.02
CA PHE A 163 9.56 19.86 -3.68
C PHE A 163 8.70 21.11 -3.58
N GLU A 164 8.69 21.95 -4.62
CA GLU A 164 7.87 23.17 -4.67
C GLU A 164 6.37 22.84 -4.63
N VAL A 165 5.95 21.79 -5.33
CA VAL A 165 4.57 21.31 -5.37
C VAL A 165 4.21 20.69 -4.02
N ALA A 166 5.08 19.85 -3.47
CA ALA A 166 4.91 19.21 -2.18
C ALA A 166 4.73 20.26 -1.06
N GLU A 167 5.60 21.27 -1.00
CA GLU A 167 5.52 22.34 -0.01
C GLU A 167 4.20 23.11 -0.13
N LYS A 168 3.80 23.50 -1.34
CA LYS A 168 2.55 24.22 -1.58
C LYS A 168 1.33 23.43 -1.09
N LEU A 169 1.28 22.12 -1.37
CA LEU A 169 0.21 21.24 -0.91
C LEU A 169 0.19 21.16 0.62
N LEU A 170 1.35 20.96 1.27
CA LEU A 170 1.44 20.91 2.74
C LEU A 170 0.98 22.22 3.38
N LEU A 171 1.38 23.38 2.85
CA LEU A 171 0.99 24.69 3.40
C LEU A 171 -0.52 24.98 3.24
N SER A 172 -1.19 24.32 2.28
CA SER A 172 -2.64 24.43 2.09
C SER A 172 -3.45 23.75 3.20
N ILE A 173 -2.91 22.69 3.82
CA ILE A 173 -3.56 21.89 4.87
C ILE A 173 -3.62 22.72 6.17
N LYS A 174 -4.79 22.85 6.81
CA LYS A 174 -5.03 23.72 7.98
C LYS A 174 -5.30 22.96 9.27
N GLU A 175 -5.43 21.66 9.17
CA GLU A 175 -5.77 20.71 10.21
C GLU A 175 -4.65 20.65 11.26
N ALA A 176 -4.92 21.18 12.45
CA ALA A 176 -3.92 21.33 13.51
C ALA A 176 -3.36 19.99 14.00
N GLN A 177 -4.16 18.92 13.94
CA GLN A 177 -3.73 17.57 14.30
C GLN A 177 -2.63 17.01 13.38
N LEU A 178 -2.48 17.55 12.17
CA LEU A 178 -1.45 17.13 11.22
C LEU A 178 -0.17 17.98 11.32
N ALA A 179 -0.13 18.97 12.20
CA ALA A 179 0.99 19.93 12.26
C ALA A 179 2.36 19.27 12.50
N SER A 180 2.42 18.21 13.32
CA SER A 180 3.67 17.48 13.57
C SER A 180 4.19 16.80 12.30
N ILE A 181 3.32 16.01 11.64
CA ILE A 181 3.66 15.27 10.43
C ILE A 181 4.07 16.23 9.30
N LYS A 182 3.30 17.31 9.11
CA LYS A 182 3.63 18.35 8.13
C LYS A 182 5.00 18.96 8.38
N LYS A 183 5.36 19.22 9.65
CA LYS A 183 6.67 19.78 10.00
C LYS A 183 7.79 18.82 9.61
N MET A 184 7.61 17.51 9.82
CA MET A 184 8.59 16.50 9.39
C MET A 184 8.73 16.47 7.87
N MET A 185 7.63 16.47 7.13
CA MET A 185 7.65 16.49 5.65
C MET A 185 8.29 17.77 5.09
N LEU A 186 7.97 18.94 5.66
CA LEU A 186 8.61 20.21 5.29
C LEU A 186 10.12 20.19 5.59
N ASN A 187 10.54 19.54 6.67
CA ASN A 187 11.96 19.36 6.96
C ASN A 187 12.65 18.47 5.93
N ALA A 188 12.03 17.35 5.54
CA ALA A 188 12.55 16.47 4.49
C ALA A 188 12.69 17.22 3.15
N ILE A 189 11.69 18.03 2.79
CA ILE A 189 11.72 18.92 1.61
C ILE A 189 12.93 19.87 1.65
N ASN A 190 13.19 20.53 2.79
CA ASN A 190 14.32 21.46 2.93
C ASN A 190 15.69 20.79 2.76
N HIS A 191 15.78 19.48 3.00
CA HIS A 191 17.00 18.68 2.82
C HIS A 191 17.02 17.92 1.48
N ALA A 192 16.03 18.17 0.61
CA ALA A 192 15.86 17.47 -0.66
C ALA A 192 15.79 15.93 -0.52
N GLU A 193 15.23 15.46 0.59
CA GLU A 193 15.03 14.03 0.83
C GLU A 193 13.82 13.54 0.04
N THR A 194 14.00 12.50 -0.77
CA THR A 194 12.94 11.88 -1.58
C THR A 194 12.53 10.49 -1.09
N GLU A 195 13.31 9.88 -0.20
CA GLU A 195 13.00 8.55 0.33
C GLU A 195 11.88 8.62 1.38
N VAL A 196 11.04 7.59 1.43
CA VAL A 196 10.05 7.40 2.49
C VAL A 196 10.74 7.36 3.86
N PHE A 197 10.13 7.96 4.88
CA PHE A 197 10.70 8.00 6.22
C PHE A 197 9.68 7.71 7.31
N LYS A 198 10.17 7.32 8.48
CA LYS A 198 9.34 7.04 9.65
C LYS A 198 8.87 8.34 10.30
N VAL A 199 7.57 8.42 10.58
CA VAL A 199 6.95 9.53 11.30
C VAL A 199 7.04 9.25 12.79
N GLU A 200 7.66 10.17 13.53
CA GLU A 200 7.75 10.13 14.98
C GLU A 200 6.61 10.98 15.56
N MET A 201 5.80 10.35 16.44
CA MET A 201 4.68 11.01 17.13
C MET A 201 5.06 11.43 18.54
#